data_AF-A0A1F4C669-F1
#
_entry.id   AF-A0A1F4C669-F1
#
_cell.length_a   1.000
_cell.length_b   1.000
_cell.length_c   1.000
_cell.angle_alpha   90.00
_cell.angle_beta   90.00
_cell.angle_gamma   90.00
#
_symmetry.space_group_name_H-M   'P 1'
#
loop_
_entity.id
_entity.type
_entity.pdbx_description
1 polymer ?
#
loop_
_entity_poly.entity_id
_entity_poly.type
_entity_poly.pdbx_seq_one_letter_code
_entity_poly.pdbx_strand_id
1 'polypeptide(L)' 'MSTTITIRADEPLREVLNRKAAACGKTVSELVREILEEALTERPLRVRAGHLKGRLRLPRKTSEPWRRHLRQRNWRS' A
#
# COMPACT_ATOMS: atom_id res chain seq x y z
N MET A 1 4.53 30.30 8.78
CA MET A 1 4.83 30.23 10.23
C MET A 1 4.63 28.81 10.69
N SER A 2 5.53 28.27 11.52
CA SER A 2 5.37 26.94 12.12
C SER A 2 4.65 27.05 13.46
N THR A 3 3.59 26.26 13.66
CA THR A 3 2.88 26.14 14.94
C THR A 3 3.23 24.80 15.57
N THR A 4 3.60 24.81 16.86
CA THR A 4 3.91 23.58 17.60
C THR A 4 2.63 22.90 18.05
N ILE A 5 2.50 21.60 17.76
CA ILE A 5 1.40 20.76 18.23
C ILE A 5 1.98 19.71 19.18
N THR A 6 1.40 19.60 20.36
CA THR A 6 1.77 18.58 21.35
C THR A 6 0.84 17.39 21.21
N ILE A 7 1.39 16.22 20.91
CA ILE A 7 0.64 14.96 20.76
C ILE A 7 1.06 14.02 21.88
N ARG A 8 0.08 13.38 22.54
CA ARG A 8 0.38 12.30 23.48
C ARG A 8 0.73 11.05 22.70
N ALA A 9 1.93 10.53 22.92
CA ALA A 9 2.41 9.26 22.37
C ALA A 9 2.78 8.34 23.53
N ASP A 10 2.50 7.05 23.38
CA ASP A 10 3.03 6.01 24.25
C ASP A 10 4.51 5.76 23.94
N GLU A 11 5.23 5.14 24.89
CA GLU A 11 6.66 4.87 24.76
C GLU A 11 7.01 4.04 23.51
N PRO A 12 6.25 3.00 23.13
CA PRO A 12 6.50 2.24 21.91
C PRO A 12 6.46 3.10 20.65
N LEU A 13 5.47 4.00 20.53
CA LEU A 13 5.38 4.91 19.38
C LEU A 13 6.56 5.87 19.35
N ARG A 14 6.98 6.39 20.51
CA ARG A 14 8.13 7.28 20.62
C ARG A 14 9.42 6.61 20.15
N GLU A 15 9.67 5.38 20.56
CA GLU A 15 10.85 4.61 20.12
C GLU A 15 10.85 4.35 18.62
N VAL A 16 9.69 3.99 18.05
CA VAL A 16 9.55 3.77 16.60
C VAL A 16 9.83 5.05 15.82
N LEU A 17 9.30 6.19 16.28
CA LEU A 17 9.53 7.49 15.66
C LEU A 17 11.01 7.90 15.72
N ASN A 18 11.65 7.75 16.88
CA ASN A 18 13.08 8.04 17.05
C ASN A 18 13.95 7.21 16.10
N ARG A 19 13.72 5.90 16.05
CA ARG A 19 14.48 4.99 15.20
C ARG A 19 14.28 5.30 13.71
N LYS A 20 13.06 5.59 13.28
CA LYS A 20 12.77 5.97 11.88
C LYS A 20 13.41 7.32 11.53
N ALA A 21 13.34 8.29 12.44
CA ALA A 21 13.93 9.61 12.23
C ALA A 21 15.46 9.49 12.05
N ALA A 22 16.11 8.71 12.92
CA ALA A 22 17.53 8.41 12.82
C ALA A 22 17.90 7.69 11.50
N ALA A 23 17.12 6.68 11.10
CA ALA A 23 17.35 5.95 9.85
C ALA A 23 17.22 6.84 8.60
N CYS A 24 16.39 7.89 8.66
CA CYS A 24 16.19 8.84 7.58
C CYS A 24 17.09 10.10 7.68
N GLY A 25 17.92 10.22 8.72
CA GLY A 25 18.74 11.42 8.97
C GLY A 25 17.92 12.68 9.25
N LYS A 26 16.71 12.53 9.83
CA LYS A 26 15.77 13.63 10.11
C LYS A 26 15.56 13.81 11.60
N THR A 27 15.07 14.97 11.99
CA THR A 27 14.51 15.14 13.33
C THR A 27 13.15 14.44 13.45
N VAL A 28 12.75 14.09 14.67
CA VAL A 28 11.42 13.49 14.92
C VAL A 28 10.30 14.41 14.46
N SER A 29 10.42 15.72 14.72
CA SER A 29 9.42 16.71 14.31
C SER A 29 9.29 16.80 12.80
N GLU A 30 10.40 16.73 12.04
CA GLU A 30 10.36 16.70 10.58
C GLU A 30 9.67 15.44 10.07
N LEU A 31 10.04 14.27 10.59
CA LEU A 31 9.42 13.01 10.21
C LEU A 31 7.92 13.00 10.50
N VAL A 32 7.51 13.43 11.70
CA VAL A 32 6.10 13.45 12.10
C VAL A 32 5.31 14.42 11.23
N ARG A 33 5.86 15.59 10.92
CA ARG A 33 5.23 16.54 10.00
C ARG A 33 5.02 15.92 8.62
N GLU A 34 6.02 15.27 8.04
CA GLU A 34 5.88 14.60 6.73
C GLU A 34 4.82 13.50 6.75
N ILE A 35 4.78 12.68 7.81
CA ILE A 35 3.76 11.64 7.98
C ILE A 35 2.36 12.26 8.03
N LEU A 36 2.19 13.34 8.79
CA LEU A 36 0.91 14.03 8.91
C LEU A 36 0.49 14.70 7.60
N GLU A 37 1.42 15.36 6.90
CA GLU A 37 1.17 15.95 5.59
C GLU A 37 0.76 14.89 4.58
N GLU A 38 1.46 13.75 4.52
CA GLU A 38 1.11 12.66 3.63
C GLU A 38 -0.26 12.04 3.97
N ALA A 39 -0.54 11.83 5.25
CA ALA A 39 -1.79 11.24 5.71
C ALA A 39 -3.01 12.15 5.45
N LEU A 40 -2.83 13.47 5.59
CA LEU A 40 -3.89 14.47 5.43
C LEU A 40 -4.03 14.98 3.99
N THR A 41 -3.07 14.72 3.11
CA THR A 41 -3.20 15.08 1.70
C THR A 41 -4.35 14.28 1.08
N GLU A 42 -5.44 14.96 0.71
CA GLU A 42 -6.54 14.37 -0.05
C GLU A 42 -6.06 13.96 -1.44
N ARG A 43 -5.66 12.69 -1.57
CA ARG A 43 -5.37 12.07 -2.87
C ARG A 43 -6.57 11.22 -3.28
N PRO A 44 -6.96 11.23 -4.57
CA PRO A 44 -8.00 10.32 -5.07
C PRO A 44 -7.70 8.89 -4.65
N LEU A 45 -8.71 8.16 -4.19
CA LEU A 45 -8.58 6.78 -3.68
C LEU A 45 -7.80 5.87 -4.65
N ARG A 46 -7.95 6.11 -5.96
CA ARG A 46 -7.20 5.44 -7.04
C ARG A 46 -5.67 5.51 -6.88
N VAL A 47 -5.16 6.66 -6.40
CA VAL A 47 -3.72 6.88 -6.17
C VAL A 47 -3.31 6.22 -4.86
N ARG A 48 -4.10 6.38 -3.80
CA ARG A 48 -3.83 5.77 -2.48
C ARG A 48 -3.80 4.24 -2.54
N ALA A 49 -4.75 3.63 -3.26
CA ALA A 49 -4.83 2.18 -3.44
C ALA A 49 -4.03 1.66 -4.66
N GLY A 50 -3.23 2.51 -5.32
CA GLY A 50 -2.48 2.13 -6.52
C GLY A 50 -1.51 0.97 -6.26
N HIS A 51 -0.89 0.92 -5.08
CA HIS A 51 0.00 -0.17 -4.65
C HIS A 51 -0.74 -1.49 -4.39
N LEU A 52 -2.05 -1.45 -4.16
CA LEU A 52 -2.91 -2.64 -4.02
C LEU A 52 -3.40 -3.15 -5.37
N LYS A 53 -3.30 -2.35 -6.44
CA LYS A 53 -3.69 -2.72 -7.80
C LYS A 53 -2.58 -3.54 -8.47
N GLY A 54 -2.33 -4.73 -7.93
CA GLY A 54 -1.47 -5.73 -8.53
C GLY A 54 -2.20 -6.54 -9.62
N ARG A 55 -1.49 -6.95 -10.67
CA ARG A 55 -1.97 -7.95 -11.62
C ARG A 55 -1.42 -9.31 -11.21
N LEU A 56 -2.28 -10.23 -10.80
CA LEU A 56 -1.88 -11.62 -10.59
C LEU A 56 -1.51 -12.23 -11.96
N ARG A 57 -0.22 -12.32 -12.27
CA ARG A 57 0.25 -13.07 -13.45
C ARG A 57 0.20 -14.55 -13.12
N LEU A 58 -0.96 -15.16 -13.35
CA LEU A 58 -1.05 -16.61 -13.33
C LEU A 58 -0.16 -17.17 -14.44
N PRO A 59 0.71 -18.16 -14.17
CA PRO A 59 1.46 -18.83 -15.23
C PRO A 59 0.46 -19.34 -16.27
N ARG A 60 0.79 -19.17 -17.55
CA ARG A 60 -0.07 -19.58 -18.68
C ARG A 60 -0.48 -21.04 -18.45
N LYS A 61 -1.77 -21.26 -18.18
CA LYS A 61 -2.33 -22.60 -17.97
C LYS A 61 -1.96 -23.49 -19.16
N THR A 62 -1.24 -24.58 -18.90
CA THR A 62 -1.20 -25.75 -19.78
C THR A 62 -2.62 -26.07 -20.22
N SER A 63 -2.82 -26.38 -21.52
CA SER A 63 -4.13 -26.70 -22.09
C SER A 63 -4.86 -27.74 -21.25
N GLU A 64 -5.77 -27.28 -20.38
CA GLU A 64 -6.45 -28.17 -19.46
C GLU A 64 -7.37 -29.13 -20.25
N PRO A 65 -7.27 -30.46 -20.07
CA PRO A 65 -7.99 -31.46 -20.86
C PRO A 65 -9.50 -31.26 -20.88
N TRP A 66 -10.07 -30.73 -19.79
CA TRP A 66 -11.51 -30.47 -19.67
C TRP A 66 -12.03 -29.41 -20.64
N ARG A 67 -11.19 -28.48 -21.13
CA ARG A 67 -11.58 -27.50 -22.17
C ARG A 67 -11.86 -28.19 -23.52
N ARG A 68 -11.20 -29.32 -23.80
CA ARG A 68 -11.45 -30.12 -25.00
C ARG A 68 -12.79 -30.84 -24.87
N HIS A 69 -13.08 -31.39 -23.70
CA HIS A 69 -14.36 -32.05 -23.42
C HIS A 69 -15.54 -31.09 -23.46
N LEU A 70 -15.40 -29.86 -22.95
CA LEU A 70 -16.46 -28.83 -23.07
C LEU A 70 -16.73 -28.42 -24.52
N ARG A 71 -15.69 -28.30 -25.36
CA ARG A 71 -15.86 -28.00 -26.80
C ARG A 71 -16.57 -29.13 -27.54
N GLN A 72 -16.25 -30.38 -27.23
CA GLN A 72 -16.94 -31.54 -27.81
C GLN A 72 -18.40 -31.62 -27.35
N ARG A 73 -18.72 -31.22 -26.11
CA ARG A 73 -20.09 -31.25 -25.57
C ARG A 73 -20.96 -30.09 -26.04
N ASN A 74 -20.38 -28.91 -26.28
CA ASN A 74 -21.07 -27.73 -26.81
C ASN A 74 -21.13 -27.74 -28.35
N TRP A 75 -21.59 -28.85 -28.94
CA TRP A 75 -21.76 -28.99 -30.39
C TRP A 75 -23.00 -28.25 -30.95
N ARG A 76 -23.47 -27.19 -30.29
CA ARG A 76 -24.54 -26.35 -30.85
C ARG A 76 -23.96 -25.32 -31.81
N SER A 77 -23.70 -25.76 -33.03
CA SER A 77 -23.85 -25.00 -34.26
C SER A 77 -24.31 -25.96 -35.35
#